data_AF-A0A9D5GUJ6-F1
#
_entry.id   AF-A0A9D5GUJ6-F1
#
_cell.length_a   1.000
_cell.length_b   1.000
_cell.length_c   1.000
_cell.angle_alpha   90.00
_cell.angle_beta   90.00
_cell.angle_gamma   90.00
#
_symmetry.space_group_name_H-M   'P 1'
#
loop_
_entity.id
_entity.type
_entity.pdbx_description
1 polymer ?
#
loop_
_entity_poly.entity_id
_entity_poly.type
_entity_poly.pdbx_seq_one_letter_code
_entity_poly.pdbx_strand_id
1 'polypeptide(L)' 'MVERFDGLIGDVLQSHHLQSGEEMEATLQRYVWLYNRQLPQLAPGNETPLQVMKKWYKVDWQLFVKKSVLPCGI' A
#
# COMPACT_ATOMS: atom_id res chain seq x y z
N MET A 1 9.90 0.13 0.20
CA MET A 1 8.42 0.22 0.22
C MET A 1 7.75 -1.09 -0.20
N VAL A 2 8.16 -1.70 -1.32
CA VAL A 2 7.55 -2.96 -1.81
C VAL A 2 8.01 -4.19 -1.00
N GLU A 3 9.32 -4.38 -0.80
CA GLU A 3 9.85 -5.59 -0.14
C GLU A 3 9.36 -5.80 1.30
N ARG A 4 9.03 -4.72 2.02
CA ARG A 4 8.50 -4.80 3.39
C ARG A 4 6.99 -5.00 3.43
N PHE A 5 6.27 -4.54 2.40
CA PHE A 5 4.85 -4.84 2.24
C PHE A 5 4.65 -6.34 2.06
N ASP A 6 5.49 -6.95 1.20
CA ASP A 6 5.45 -8.38 0.90
C ASP A 6 5.89 -9.24 2.10
N GLY A 7 6.86 -8.79 2.89
CA GLY A 7 7.25 -9.48 4.13
C GLY A 7 6.21 -9.43 5.24
N LEU A 8 5.57 -8.26 5.47
CA LEU A 8 4.56 -8.09 6.52
C LEU A 8 3.25 -8.79 6.20
N ILE A 9 2.83 -8.84 4.93
CA ILE A 9 1.63 -9.60 4.57
C ILE A 9 1.84 -11.10 4.73
N GLY A 10 3.06 -11.61 4.48
CA GLY A 10 3.43 -12.99 4.76
C GLY A 10 3.26 -13.34 6.25
N ASP A 11 3.76 -12.47 7.14
CA ASP A 11 3.62 -12.65 8.59
C ASP A 11 2.15 -12.60 9.05
N VAL A 12 1.36 -11.65 8.52
CA VAL A 12 -0.09 -11.56 8.81
C VAL A 12 -0.82 -12.83 8.39
N LEU A 13 -0.55 -13.33 7.19
CA LEU A 13 -1.17 -14.56 6.68
C LEU A 13 -0.70 -15.80 7.47
N GLN A 14 0.54 -15.85 7.93
CA GLN A 14 1.07 -16.95 8.74
C GLN A 14 0.52 -16.93 10.18
N SER A 15 0.24 -15.75 10.72
CA SER A 15 -0.31 -15.57 12.08
C SER A 15 -1.81 -15.86 12.20
N HIS A 16 -2.53 -16.01 11.09
CA HIS A 16 -3.98 -16.21 11.06
C HIS A 16 -4.33 -17.55 10.42
N HIS A 17 -5.09 -18.37 11.13
CA HIS A 17 -5.61 -19.62 10.59
C HIS A 17 -6.86 -19.34 9.74
N LEU A 18 -6.67 -19.14 8.44
CA LEU A 18 -7.74 -18.87 7.49
C LEU A 18 -8.47 -20.16 7.11
N GLN A 19 -9.79 -20.19 7.27
CA GLN A 19 -10.63 -21.36 6.98
C GLN A 19 -11.30 -21.31 5.60
N SER A 20 -11.33 -20.15 4.96
CA SER A 20 -11.96 -19.93 3.65
C SER A 20 -11.25 -18.82 2.87
N GLY A 21 -11.44 -18.81 1.54
CA GLY A 21 -11.02 -17.72 0.67
C GLY A 21 -11.70 -16.39 1.02
N GLU A 22 -12.93 -16.41 1.52
CA GLU A 22 -13.63 -15.19 1.97
C GLU A 22 -12.96 -14.55 3.19
N GLU A 23 -12.48 -15.38 4.12
CA GLU A 23 -11.75 -14.91 5.31
C GLU A 23 -10.37 -14.36 4.92
N MET A 24 -9.72 -14.98 3.92
CA MET A 24 -8.48 -14.48 3.34
C MET A 24 -8.69 -13.10 2.72
N GLU A 25 -9.73 -12.93 1.91
CA GLU A 25 -10.06 -11.64 1.29
C GLU A 25 -10.32 -10.56 2.35
N ALA A 26 -11.15 -10.85 3.36
CA ALA A 26 -11.43 -9.92 4.45
C ALA A 26 -10.15 -9.52 5.22
N THR A 27 -9.26 -10.48 5.45
CA THR A 27 -7.98 -10.25 6.13
C THR A 27 -7.07 -9.35 5.29
N LEU A 28 -6.96 -9.60 3.99
CA LEU A 28 -6.17 -8.76 3.07
C LEU A 28 -6.74 -7.34 2.98
N GLN A 29 -8.06 -7.19 2.85
CA GLN A 29 -8.71 -5.87 2.84
C GLN A 29 -8.43 -5.09 4.12
N ARG A 30 -8.54 -5.76 5.28
CA ARG A 30 -8.25 -5.15 6.58
C ARG A 30 -6.78 -4.74 6.70
N TYR A 31 -5.86 -5.59 6.24
CA TYR A 31 -4.44 -5.29 6.24
C TYR A 31 -4.12 -4.06 5.36
N VAL A 32 -4.61 -4.02 4.12
CA VAL A 32 -4.39 -2.89 3.20
C VAL A 32 -4.90 -1.59 3.80
N TRP A 33 -6.05 -1.63 4.47
CA TRP A 33 -6.59 -0.45 5.14
C TRP A 33 -5.72 0.01 6.32
N LEU A 34 -5.30 -0.91 7.19
CA LEU A 34 -4.45 -0.62 8.35
C LEU A 34 -3.09 -0.08 7.93
N TYR A 35 -2.43 -0.75 6.99
CA TYR A 35 -1.12 -0.38 6.47
C TYR A 35 -1.13 1.04 5.88
N ASN A 36 -2.13 1.36 5.07
CA ASN A 36 -2.17 2.66 4.39
C ASN A 36 -2.53 3.83 5.30
N ARG A 37 -3.31 3.59 6.38
CA ARG A 37 -3.94 4.68 7.15
C ARG A 37 -3.52 4.78 8.61
N GLN A 38 -3.19 3.66 9.25
CA GLN A 38 -3.06 3.61 10.70
C GLN A 38 -1.67 3.19 11.17
N LEU A 39 -1.02 2.28 10.44
CA LEU A 39 0.31 1.82 10.82
C LEU A 39 1.34 2.86 10.35
N PRO A 40 1.97 3.60 11.28
CA PRO A 40 3.05 4.48 10.90
C PRO A 40 4.21 3.64 10.39
N GLN A 41 4.83 4.08 9.29
CA GLN A 41 6.01 3.39 8.82
C GLN A 41 7.16 3.69 9.78
N LEU A 42 8.01 2.68 10.03
CA LEU A 42 9.28 2.84 10.75
C LEU A 42 10.33 3.65 9.96
N ALA A 43 9.88 4.49 9.02
CA ALA A 43 10.67 5.50 8.34
C ALA A 43 10.83 6.72 9.24
N PRO A 44 11.91 7.50 9.11
CA PRO A 44 12.07 8.76 9.83
C PRO A 44 10.85 9.66 9.55
N GLY A 45 10.12 10.01 10.60
CA GLY A 45 8.87 10.79 10.51
C GLY A 45 7.61 10.06 10.98
N ASN A 46 7.65 8.73 11.16
CA ASN A 46 6.54 7.93 11.68
C ASN A 46 5.21 8.17 10.93
N GLU A 47 5.30 8.38 9.62
CA GLU A 47 4.18 8.73 8.76
C GLU A 47 3.59 7.50 8.09
N THR A 48 2.27 7.51 7.89
CA THR A 48 1.58 6.47 7.13
C THR A 48 1.78 6.68 5.62
N PRO A 49 1.69 5.63 4.79
CA PRO A 49 1.78 5.76 3.34
C PRO A 49 0.86 6.85 2.78
N LEU A 50 -0.38 6.95 3.27
CA LEU A 50 -1.33 7.98 2.82
C LEU A 50 -0.89 9.40 3.20
N GLN A 51 -0.28 9.60 4.37
CA GLN A 51 0.25 10.90 4.76
C GLN A 51 1.41 11.32 3.86
N VAL A 52 2.34 10.39 3.58
CA VAL A 52 3.45 10.61 2.66
C VAL A 52 2.92 10.97 1.28
N MET A 53 1.99 10.19 0.72
CA MET A 53 1.38 10.48 -0.58
C MET A 53 0.71 11.86 -0.62
N LYS A 54 -0.03 12.24 0.43
CA LYS A 54 -0.66 13.57 0.51
C LYS A 54 0.37 14.71 0.57
N LYS A 55 1.50 14.51 1.25
CA LYS A 55 2.59 15.49 1.28
C LYS A 55 3.21 15.65 -0.10
N TRP A 56 3.57 14.54 -0.74
CA TRP A 56 4.15 14.56 -2.09
C TRP A 56 3.21 15.15 -3.12
N TYR A 57 1.91 14.88 -3.04
CA TYR A 57 0.91 15.48 -3.92
C TYR A 57 0.89 17.02 -3.83
N LYS A 58 1.14 17.59 -2.65
CA LYS A 58 1.23 19.06 -2.48
C LYS A 58 2.52 19.64 -3.07
N VAL A 59 3.60 18.86 -3.09
CA VAL A 59 4.92 19.30 -3.59
C VAL A 59 4.95 19.22 -5.11
N ASP A 60 4.55 18.09 -5.66
CA ASP A 60 4.56 17.85 -7.11
C ASP A 60 3.42 16.90 -7.51
N TRP A 61 2.24 17.48 -7.70
CA TRP A 61 1.06 16.73 -8.13
C TRP A 61 1.23 16.12 -9.53
N GLN A 62 2.16 16.62 -10.36
CA GLN A 62 2.34 16.15 -11.74
C GLN A 62 2.89 14.72 -11.79
N LEU A 63 3.60 14.28 -10.75
CA LEU A 63 4.08 12.89 -10.61
C LEU A 63 2.94 11.87 -10.51
N PHE A 64 1.75 12.30 -10.10
CA PHE A 64 0.58 11.45 -9.93
C PHE A 64 -0.35 11.44 -11.16
N VAL A 65 -0.02 12.23 -12.19
CA VAL A 65 -0.74 12.20 -13.47
C VAL A 65 -0.25 11.00 -14.27
N LYS A 66 -1.18 10.09 -14.58
CA LYS A 66 -0.88 8.96 -15.47
C LYS A 66 -0.43 9.52 -16.81
N LYS A 67 0.85 9.31 -17.16
CA LYS A 67 1.32 9.59 -18.52
C LYS A 67 0.60 8.62 -19.45
N SER A 68 -0.22 9.14 -20.35
CA SER A 68 -0.71 8.35 -21.47
C SER A 68 0.51 7.92 -22.27
N VAL A 69 0.80 6.63 -22.28
CA VAL A 69 1.71 6.06 -23.26
C VAL A 69 0.97 6.20 -24.59
N LEU A 70 1.37 7.19 -25.40
CA LEU A 70 0.86 7.27 -26.77
C LEU A 70 1.16 5.93 -27.44
N PRO A 71 0.19 5.30 -28.13
CA PRO A 71 0.50 4.11 -28.90
C PRO A 71 1.60 4.49 -29.89
N CYS A 72 2.75 3.82 -29.78
CA CYS A 72 3.81 3.94 -30.76
C CYS A 72 3.19 3.62 -32.13
N GLY A 73 3.39 4.52 -33.09
CA GLY A 73 2.60 4.64 -34.31
C GLY A 73 2.29 3.31 -35.02
N ILE A 74 1.06 3.23 -35.51
CA ILE A 74 0.62 2.27 -36.54
C ILE A 74 1.36 2.58 -37.84
#